data_AF-A0A962JG28-F1
#
_entry.id   AF-A0A962JG28-F1
#
_cell.length_a   1.000
_cell.length_b   1.000
_cell.length_c   1.000
_cell.angle_alpha   90.00
_cell.angle_beta   90.00
_cell.angle_gamma   90.00
#
_symmetry.space_group_name_H-M   'P 1'
#
loop_
_entity.id
_entity.type
_entity.pdbx_description
1 polymer ?
#
loop_
_entity_poly.entity_id
_entity_poly.type
_entity_poly.pdbx_seq_one_letter_code
_entity_poly.pdbx_strand_id
1 'polypeptide(L)'
;MPQRPHIAIIGGGAAGLMAADILRAYPVQVSIYEAKPSVGRKFLLAGKGGMNITHSEGFDAFCQRYGAEKPFLQPMLEQFNNQAVRDWMQGLGFDSFVGSS
;
A
#
# COMPACT_ATOMS: atom_id res chain seq x y z
N MET A 1 -30.24 14.37 -0.12
CA MET A 1 -29.15 13.38 0.05
C MET A 1 -28.15 13.99 1.03
N PRO A 2 -27.79 13.34 2.15
CA PRO A 2 -26.70 13.84 2.98
C PRO A 2 -25.42 13.92 2.15
N GLN A 3 -24.66 15.02 2.31
CA GLN A 3 -23.40 15.22 1.60
C GLN A 3 -22.42 14.12 2.02
N ARG A 4 -21.85 13.40 1.04
CA ARG A 4 -20.81 12.41 1.33
C ARG A 4 -19.61 13.13 1.95
N PRO A 5 -19.03 12.64 3.06
CA PRO A 5 -17.79 13.18 3.58
C PRO A 5 -16.71 13.16 2.50
N HIS A 6 -15.95 14.26 2.39
CA HIS A 6 -14.86 14.38 1.43
C HIS A 6 -13.53 14.16 2.12
N ILE A 7 -12.73 13.22 1.60
CA ILE A 7 -11.39 12.91 2.07
C ILE A 7 -10.38 13.35 1.02
N ALA A 8 -9.48 14.25 1.42
CA ALA A 8 -8.36 14.69 0.62
C ALA A 8 -7.10 13.89 0.99
N ILE A 9 -6.52 13.19 0.01
CA ILE A 9 -5.25 12.48 0.16
C ILE A 9 -4.16 13.33 -0.49
N ILE A 10 -3.13 13.68 0.29
CA ILE A 10 -1.99 14.46 -0.21
C ILE A 10 -0.83 13.52 -0.51
N GLY A 11 -0.54 13.35 -1.79
CA GLY A 11 0.48 12.45 -2.34
C GLY A 11 -0.12 11.25 -3.08
N GLY A 12 0.22 11.12 -4.37
CA GLY A 12 -0.16 10.01 -5.23
C GLY A 12 0.87 8.87 -5.26
N GLY A 13 1.54 8.62 -4.13
CA GLY A 13 2.48 7.52 -3.97
C GLY A 13 1.80 6.22 -3.52
N ALA A 14 2.60 5.23 -3.12
CA ALA A 14 2.14 3.92 -2.64
C ALA A 14 1.00 4.00 -1.62
N ALA A 15 1.28 4.66 -0.49
CA ALA A 15 0.34 4.79 0.60
C ALA A 15 -0.94 5.54 0.20
N GLY A 16 -0.81 6.63 -0.56
CA GLY A 16 -1.97 7.43 -0.97
C GLY A 16 -2.88 6.70 -1.96
N LEU A 17 -2.31 5.97 -2.92
CA LEU A 17 -3.07 5.16 -3.87
C LEU A 17 -3.76 3.99 -3.16
N MET A 18 -3.07 3.31 -2.26
CA MET A 18 -3.64 2.22 -1.47
C MET A 18 -4.77 2.72 -0.55
N ALA A 19 -4.57 3.86 0.12
CA ALA A 19 -5.61 4.47 0.96
C ALA A 19 -6.86 4.84 0.13
N ALA A 20 -6.67 5.39 -1.08
CA ALA A 20 -7.79 5.70 -1.97
C ALA A 20 -8.56 4.45 -2.40
N ASP A 21 -7.86 3.35 -2.70
CA ASP A 21 -8.48 2.08 -3.06
C ASP A 21 -9.25 1.46 -1.89
N ILE A 22 -8.74 1.53 -0.65
CA ILE A 22 -9.49 1.09 0.54
C ILE A 22 -10.73 1.96 0.76
N LEU A 23 -10.58 3.29 0.67
CA LEU A 23 -11.66 4.24 0.94
C LEU A 23 -12.80 4.18 -0.08
N ARG A 24 -12.56 3.65 -1.29
CA ARG A 24 -13.62 3.50 -2.32
C ARG A 24 -14.77 2.58 -1.89
N ALA A 25 -14.55 1.71 -0.91
CA ALA A 25 -15.54 0.79 -0.38
C ALA A 25 -16.56 1.47 0.55
N TYR A 26 -16.32 2.73 0.92
CA TYR A 26 -17.13 3.50 1.85
C TYR A 26 -17.94 4.58 1.11
N PRO A 27 -19.04 5.09 1.69
CA PRO A 27 -19.87 6.13 1.09
C PRO A 27 -19.24 7.54 1.21
N VAL A 28 -17.98 7.68 0.78
CA VAL A 28 -17.18 8.91 0.84
C VAL A 28 -16.82 9.39 -0.57
N GLN A 29 -16.49 10.67 -0.69
CA GLN A 29 -15.81 11.20 -1.87
C GLN A 29 -14.31 11.24 -1.57
N VAL A 30 -13.47 10.78 -2.50
CA VAL A 30 -12.01 10.78 -2.35
C VAL A 30 -11.38 11.60 -3.46
N SER A 31 -10.48 12.52 -3.11
CA SER A 31 -9.62 13.23 -4.05
C SER A 31 -8.16 13.00 -3.68
N ILE A 32 -7.32 12.70 -4.68
CA ILE A 32 -5.88 12.58 -4.52
C ILE A 32 -5.22 13.82 -5.14
N TYR A 33 -4.35 14.47 -4.37
CA TYR A 33 -3.57 15.63 -4.81
C TYR A 33 -2.11 15.22 -4.91
N GLU A 34 -1.54 15.28 -6.11
CA GLU A 34 -0.14 14.95 -6.37
C GLU A 34 0.59 16.18 -6.91
N ALA A 35 1.78 16.45 -6.37
CA ALA A 35 2.59 17.60 -6.75
C ALA A 35 3.27 17.40 -8.12
N LYS A 36 3.50 16.15 -8.53
CA LYS A 36 4.11 15.79 -9.81
C LYS A 36 3.04 15.57 -10.90
N PRO A 37 3.44 15.61 -12.19
CA PRO A 37 2.49 15.44 -13.30
C PRO A 37 1.79 14.07 -13.39
N SER A 38 2.26 13.06 -12.63
CA SER A 38 1.68 11.72 -12.62
C SER A 38 1.81 11.06 -11.25
N VAL A 39 0.82 10.24 -10.90
CA VAL A 39 0.85 9.36 -9.70
C VAL A 39 1.81 8.19 -9.89
N GLY A 40 2.16 7.51 -8.80
CA GLY A 40 2.90 6.24 -8.83
C GLY A 40 4.31 6.33 -9.40
N ARG A 41 4.89 7.53 -9.55
CA ARG A 41 6.17 7.69 -10.28
C ARG A 41 7.32 6.87 -9.71
N LYS A 42 7.40 6.70 -8.37
CA LYS A 42 8.39 5.82 -7.73
C LYS A 42 8.15 4.34 -8.07
N PHE A 43 6.90 3.90 -8.17
CA PHE A 43 6.57 2.55 -8.63
C PHE A 43 6.99 2.31 -10.07
N LEU A 44 6.72 3.28 -10.97
CA LEU A 44 7.11 3.17 -12.38
C LEU A 44 8.64 3.05 -12.55
N LEU A 45 9.41 3.69 -11.67
CA LEU A 45 10.87 3.55 -11.66
C LEU A 45 11.31 2.19 -11.08
N ALA A 46 10.72 1.75 -9.96
CA ALA A 46 11.02 0.47 -9.34
C ALA A 46 10.60 -0.74 -10.21
N GLY A 47 9.54 -0.60 -11.01
CA GLY A 47 9.02 -1.63 -11.90
C GLY A 47 9.95 -2.02 -13.04
N LYS A 48 10.92 -1.18 -13.42
CA LYS A 48 11.90 -1.53 -14.45
C LYS A 48 12.77 -2.75 -14.09
N GLY A 49 12.91 -3.06 -12.80
CA GLY A 49 13.65 -4.21 -12.29
C GLY A 49 12.78 -5.27 -11.61
N GLY A 50 11.46 -5.26 -11.80
CA GLY A 50 10.55 -6.25 -11.21
C GLY A 50 9.89 -5.88 -9.88
N MET A 51 9.91 -4.59 -9.48
CA MET A 51 9.22 -3.99 -8.32
C MET A 51 9.08 -4.93 -7.10
N ASN A 52 9.99 -4.79 -6.13
CA ASN A 52 9.81 -5.45 -4.84
C ASN A 52 8.60 -4.84 -4.10
N ILE A 53 7.51 -5.62 -4.00
CA ILE A 53 6.25 -5.18 -3.37
C ILE A 53 6.18 -5.47 -1.87
N THR A 54 6.83 -6.55 -1.41
CA THR A 54 6.90 -6.96 0.01
C THR A 54 7.86 -8.15 0.19
N HIS A 55 8.07 -8.58 1.44
CA HIS A 55 8.87 -9.76 1.81
C HIS A 55 7.99 -11.01 2.01
N SER A 56 8.52 -12.21 1.71
CA SER A 56 7.80 -13.49 1.79
C SER A 56 8.01 -14.26 3.11
N GLU A 57 8.74 -13.68 4.05
CA GLU A 57 9.02 -14.28 5.36
C GLU A 57 7.78 -14.36 6.27
N GLY A 58 7.86 -15.18 7.32
CA GLY A 58 6.81 -15.27 8.33
C GLY A 58 6.62 -13.96 9.11
N PHE A 59 5.43 -13.74 9.65
CA PHE A 59 5.04 -12.45 10.26
C PHE A 59 6.00 -11.93 11.33
N ASP A 60 6.48 -12.80 12.22
CA ASP A 60 7.42 -12.39 13.27
C ASP A 60 8.74 -11.86 12.68
N ALA A 61 9.30 -12.56 11.70
CA ALA A 61 10.52 -12.15 11.02
C ALA A 61 10.31 -10.85 10.23
N PHE A 62 9.18 -10.76 9.52
CA PHE A 62 8.76 -9.56 8.80
C PHE A 62 8.67 -8.34 9.74
N CYS A 63 8.05 -8.49 10.91
CA CYS A 63 7.95 -7.42 11.90
C CYS A 63 9.32 -7.00 12.46
N GLN A 64 10.28 -7.90 12.60
CA GLN A 64 11.63 -7.56 13.06
C GLN A 64 12.37 -6.63 12.09
N ARG A 65 12.02 -6.65 10.79
CA ARG A 65 12.65 -5.78 9.78
C ARG A 65 12.45 -4.29 10.03
N TYR A 66 11.42 -3.93 10.79
CA TYR A 66 11.10 -2.54 11.12
C TYR A 66 11.95 -1.98 12.27
N GLY A 67 12.81 -2.80 12.89
CA GLY A 67 13.80 -2.35 13.86
C GLY A 67 13.18 -1.64 15.05
N ALA A 68 13.72 -0.45 15.38
CA ALA A 68 13.28 0.35 16.52
C ALA A 68 11.80 0.78 16.43
N GLU A 69 11.25 0.89 15.22
CA GLU A 69 9.86 1.33 14.99
C GLU A 69 8.85 0.19 15.10
N LYS A 70 9.31 -1.06 15.29
CA LYS A 70 8.44 -2.24 15.40
C LYS A 70 7.30 -2.03 16.42
N PRO A 71 7.52 -1.54 17.66
CA PRO A 71 6.43 -1.41 18.62
C PRO A 71 5.30 -0.48 18.16
N PHE A 72 5.66 0.56 17.39
CA PHE A 72 4.70 1.51 16.83
C PHE A 72 3.95 0.93 15.62
N LEU A 73 4.66 0.21 14.74
CA LEU A 73 4.11 -0.31 13.50
C LEU A 73 3.38 -1.65 13.67
N GLN A 74 3.74 -2.46 14.66
CA GLN A 74 3.21 -3.81 14.84
C GLN A 74 1.67 -3.86 14.85
N PRO A 75 0.93 -2.99 15.56
CA PRO A 75 -0.55 -3.01 15.53
C PRO A 75 -1.14 -2.74 14.13
N MET A 76 -0.42 -1.98 13.29
CA MET A 76 -0.81 -1.74 11.90
C MET A 76 -0.47 -2.94 11.02
N LEU A 77 0.70 -3.55 11.25
CA LEU A 77 1.15 -4.74 10.53
C LEU A 77 0.29 -5.96 10.87
N GLU A 78 -0.25 -6.08 12.08
CA GLU A 78 -1.21 -7.13 12.47
C GLU A 78 -2.52 -7.03 11.67
N GLN A 79 -2.92 -5.83 11.28
CA GLN A 79 -4.11 -5.59 10.45
C GLN A 79 -3.83 -5.68 8.95
N PHE A 80 -2.62 -5.30 8.53
CA PHE A 80 -2.21 -5.28 7.12
C PHE A 80 -0.74 -5.71 6.97
N ASN A 81 -0.52 -7.02 7.01
CA ASN A 81 0.81 -7.63 6.91
C ASN A 81 1.29 -7.82 5.47
N ASN A 82 2.46 -8.44 5.31
CA ASN A 82 3.04 -8.78 4.02
C ASN A 82 2.15 -9.70 3.16
N GLN A 83 1.42 -10.64 3.75
CA GLN A 83 0.49 -11.48 3.00
C GLN A 83 -0.72 -10.67 2.51
N ALA A 84 -1.26 -9.78 3.35
CA ALA A 84 -2.35 -8.89 2.95
C ALA A 84 -1.98 -7.99 1.76
N VAL A 85 -0.72 -7.53 1.67
CA VAL A 85 -0.21 -6.82 0.48
C VAL A 85 -0.30 -7.68 -0.78
N ARG A 86 0.08 -8.96 -0.70
CA ARG A 86 0.04 -9.89 -1.84
C ARG A 86 -1.39 -10.19 -2.25
N ASP A 87 -2.27 -10.44 -1.28
CA ASP A 87 -3.69 -10.72 -1.50
C ASP A 87 -4.39 -9.50 -2.13
N TRP A 88 -4.06 -8.29 -1.67
CA TRP A 88 -4.56 -7.05 -2.25
C TRP A 88 -4.12 -6.89 -3.71
N MET A 89 -2.83 -7.08 -4.01
CA MET A 89 -2.32 -7.03 -5.40
C MET A 89 -2.99 -8.08 -6.29
N GLN A 90 -3.20 -9.29 -5.79
CA GLN A 90 -3.93 -10.34 -6.50
C GLN A 90 -5.39 -9.94 -6.75
N GLY A 91 -6.06 -9.30 -5.78
CA GLY A 91 -7.40 -8.76 -5.92
C GLY A 91 -7.51 -7.67 -6.99
N LEU A 92 -6.42 -6.96 -7.29
CA LEU A 92 -6.33 -6.02 -8.40
C LEU A 92 -6.02 -6.69 -9.75
N GLY A 93 -5.83 -8.01 -9.79
CA GLY A 93 -5.51 -8.78 -10.99
C GLY A 93 -4.01 -8.87 -11.30
N PHE A 94 -3.13 -8.58 -10.34
CA PHE A 94 -1.68 -8.68 -10.50
C PHE A 94 -1.10 -9.84 -9.71
N ASP A 95 -0.48 -10.79 -10.40
CA ASP A 95 0.26 -11.86 -9.76
C ASP A 95 1.58 -11.37 -9.17
N SER A 96 2.02 -12.03 -8.09
CA SER A 96 3.34 -11.81 -7.48
C SER A 96 4.11 -13.12 -7.44
N PHE A 97 5.44 -13.05 -7.60
CA PHE A 97 6.33 -14.17 -7.42
C PHE A 97 7.33 -13.88 -6.30
N VAL A 98 7.82 -14.94 -5.66
CA VAL A 98 8.91 -14.83 -4.69
C VAL A 98 10.22 -15.02 -5.45
N GLY A 99 10.99 -13.94 -5.59
CA GLY A 99 12.33 -14.00 -6.18
C GLY A 99 13.32 -14.68 -5.25
N SER A 100 14.32 -15.35 -5.82
CA SER A 100 15.53 -15.72 -5.07
C SER A 100 16.40 -14.48 -4.91
N SER A 101 16.69 -14.08 -3.68
CA SER A 101 17.69 -13.07 -3.34
C SER A 101 18.71 -13.69 -2.40
#